data_AF-A0AAU7ZLG3-F1
#
_entry.id   AF-A0AAU7ZLG3-F1
#
_cell.length_a   1.000
_cell.length_b   1.000
_cell.length_c   1.000
_cell.angle_alpha   90.00
_cell.angle_beta   90.00
_cell.angle_gamma   90.00
#
_symmetry.space_group_name_H-M   'P 1'
#
loop_
_entity.id
_entity.type
_entity.pdbx_description
1 polymer ?
#
loop_
_entity_poly.entity_id
_entity_poly.type
_entity_poly.pdbx_seq_one_letter_code
_entity_poly.pdbx_strand_id
1 'polypeptide(L)'
;MIQLTRLNGSPLAVNCDLIKYAEAAPDTVLTLITGEKLIVLEPCSEVSQLTLEFRAAILRKAWPEAAQALIAKSVHDADQIARNHDRKASQE
;
A
#
# COMPACT_ATOMS: atom_id res chain seq x y z
N MET A 1 -11.32 1.87 5.78
CA MET A 1 -11.24 1.16 7.07
C MET A 1 -10.78 -0.25 6.79
N ILE A 2 -9.79 -0.74 7.54
CA ILE A 2 -9.37 -2.14 7.57
C ILE A 2 -10.04 -2.84 8.77
N GLN A 3 -10.35 -4.12 8.64
CA GLN A 3 -10.92 -4.93 9.73
C GLN A 3 -9.79 -5.68 10.42
N LEU A 4 -9.78 -5.63 11.74
CA LEU A 4 -8.79 -6.25 12.62
C LEU A 4 -9.52 -6.87 13.82
N THR A 5 -8.77 -7.58 14.66
CA THR A 5 -9.31 -8.31 15.80
C THR A 5 -8.58 -7.91 17.06
N ARG A 6 -9.30 -7.44 18.07
CA ARG A 6 -8.72 -7.16 19.40
C ARG A 6 -8.29 -8.46 20.09
N LEU A 7 -7.45 -8.35 21.13
CA LEU A 7 -7.06 -9.49 21.96
C LEU A 7 -8.24 -10.27 22.56
N ASN A 8 -9.37 -9.61 22.82
CA ASN A 8 -10.58 -10.25 23.34
C ASN A 8 -11.43 -10.94 22.25
N GLY A 9 -10.93 -11.04 21.02
CA GLY A 9 -11.63 -11.63 19.88
C GLY A 9 -12.71 -10.73 19.25
N SER A 10 -12.94 -9.52 19.77
CA SER A 10 -13.93 -8.61 19.17
C SER A 10 -13.42 -7.99 17.87
N PRO A 11 -14.29 -7.84 16.84
CA PRO A 11 -13.92 -7.18 15.61
C PRO A 11 -13.72 -5.68 15.83
N LEU A 12 -12.79 -5.10 15.06
CA LEU A 12 -12.42 -3.70 15.12
C LEU A 12 -12.15 -3.16 13.71
N ALA A 13 -12.90 -2.14 13.31
CA ALA A 13 -12.63 -1.39 12.09
C ALA A 13 -11.73 -0.18 12.39
N VAL A 14 -10.55 -0.11 11.77
CA VAL A 14 -9.57 0.97 11.99
C VAL A 14 -9.39 1.79 10.71
N ASN A 15 -9.23 3.11 10.86
CA ASN A 15 -8.73 3.94 9.78
C ASN A 15 -7.23 3.73 9.60
N CYS A 16 -6.84 2.97 8.58
CA CYS A 16 -5.44 2.64 8.31
C CYS A 16 -4.58 3.87 7.99
N ASP A 17 -5.17 4.96 7.50
CA ASP A 17 -4.43 6.18 7.19
C ASP A 17 -4.04 6.99 8.44
N LEU A 18 -4.63 6.66 9.59
CA LEU A 18 -4.28 7.27 10.89
C LEU A 18 -3.29 6.43 11.69
N ILE A 19 -2.90 5.25 11.21
CA ILE A 19 -1.86 4.44 11.85
C ILE A 19 -0.52 5.14 11.63
N LYS A 20 0.13 5.54 12.72
CA LYS A 20 1.46 6.15 12.69
C LYS A 20 2.55 5.10 12.49
N TYR A 21 2.48 4.01 13.27
CA TYR A 21 3.34 2.84 13.12
C TYR A 21 2.68 1.61 13.79
N ALA A 22 3.12 0.43 13.37
CA ALA A 22 2.80 -0.86 13.98
C ALA A 22 4.10 -1.49 14.52
N GLU A 23 4.06 -2.03 15.72
CA GLU A 23 5.19 -2.70 16.36
C GLU A 23 4.78 -4.10 16.87
N ALA A 24 5.68 -5.07 16.75
CA ALA A 24 5.48 -6.41 17.29
C ALA A 24 5.98 -6.48 18.74
N ALA A 25 5.09 -6.71 19.71
CA ALA A 25 5.39 -6.79 21.13
C ALA A 25 4.36 -7.62 21.92
N PRO A 26 4.72 -8.83 22.41
CA PRO A 26 4.49 -10.11 21.69
C PRO A 26 3.32 -10.14 20.69
N ASP A 27 2.27 -9.35 20.91
CA ASP A 27 1.16 -9.07 20.00
C ASP A 27 1.42 -7.76 19.20
N THR A 28 0.62 -7.45 18.18
CA THR A 28 0.83 -6.22 17.41
C THR A 28 0.20 -5.02 18.11
N VAL A 29 0.98 -3.97 18.33
CA VAL A 29 0.50 -2.66 18.82
C VAL A 29 0.48 -1.66 17.68
N LEU A 30 -0.70 -1.10 17.40
CA LEU A 30 -0.88 0.00 16.48
C LEU A 30 -0.89 1.30 17.27
N THR A 31 0.04 2.20 16.97
CA THR A 31 0.02 3.56 17.50
C THR A 31 -0.58 4.48 16.44
N LEU A 32 -1.68 5.17 16.78
CA LEU A 32 -2.29 6.16 15.89
C LEU A 32 -1.54 7.49 15.96
N ILE A 33 -1.78 8.38 14.99
CA ILE A 33 -1.19 9.73 14.98
C ILE A 33 -1.56 10.56 16.21
N THR A 34 -2.66 10.24 16.88
CA THR A 34 -3.12 10.86 18.13
C THR A 34 -2.35 10.40 19.36
N GLY A 35 -1.54 9.33 19.25
CA GLY A 35 -0.90 8.66 20.38
C GLY A 35 -1.75 7.54 21.00
N GLU A 36 -3.02 7.37 20.57
CA GLU A 36 -3.84 6.23 20.96
C GLU A 36 -3.20 4.91 20.54
N LYS A 37 -3.23 3.90 21.42
CA LYS A 37 -2.67 2.58 21.18
C LYS A 37 -3.77 1.53 21.11
N LEU A 38 -3.74 0.72 20.07
CA LEU A 38 -4.64 -0.41 19.85
C LEU A 38 -3.82 -1.69 19.77
N ILE A 39 -4.23 -2.72 20.51
CA ILE A 39 -3.58 -4.04 20.44
C ILE A 39 -4.48 -4.97 19.63
N VAL A 40 -3.88 -5.62 18.63
CA VAL A 40 -4.58 -6.48 17.66
C VAL A 40 -3.87 -7.82 17.51
N LEU A 41 -4.62 -8.84 17.08
CA LEU A 41 -4.11 -10.19 16.88
C LEU A 41 -3.36 -10.35 15.56
N GLU A 42 -3.66 -9.50 14.58
CA GLU A 42 -3.01 -9.56 13.27
C GLU A 42 -1.54 -9.14 13.37
N PRO A 43 -0.59 -9.87 12.75
CA PRO A 43 0.81 -9.46 12.69
C PRO A 43 0.98 -8.17 11.87
N CYS A 44 2.07 -7.45 12.11
CA CYS A 44 2.39 -6.21 11.39
C CYS A 44 2.37 -6.35 9.86
N SER A 45 2.77 -7.52 9.33
CA SER A 45 2.75 -7.83 7.90
C SER A 45 1.32 -7.86 7.34
N GLU A 46 0.39 -8.47 8.07
CA GLU A 46 -1.01 -8.55 7.68
C GLU A 46 -1.68 -7.17 7.76
N VAL A 47 -1.41 -6.38 8.80
CA VAL A 47 -1.89 -4.98 8.89
C VAL A 47 -1.41 -4.16 7.68
N SER A 48 -0.15 -4.36 7.28
CA SER A 48 0.43 -3.69 6.11
C SER A 48 -0.24 -4.13 4.80
N GLN A 49 -0.49 -5.43 4.65
CA GLN A 49 -1.19 -5.99 3.50
C GLN A 49 -2.62 -5.46 3.40
N LEU A 50 -3.40 -5.51 4.48
CA LEU A 50 -4.76 -4.99 4.54
C LEU A 50 -4.82 -3.49 4.18
N THR A 51 -3.82 -2.72 4.63
CA THR A 51 -3.69 -1.29 4.29
C THR A 51 -3.45 -1.10 2.79
N LEU A 52 -2.54 -1.88 2.20
CA LEU A 52 -2.27 -1.84 0.76
C LEU A 52 -3.51 -2.21 -0.05
N GLU A 53 -4.19 -3.30 0.32
CA GLU A 53 -5.40 -3.77 -0.34
C GLU A 53 -6.53 -2.74 -0.30
N PHE A 54 -6.74 -2.10 0.86
CA PHE A 54 -7.72 -1.03 1.02
C PHE A 54 -7.41 0.16 0.09
N ARG A 55 -6.16 0.64 0.09
CA ARG A 55 -5.74 1.77 -0.77
C ARG A 55 -5.84 1.42 -2.26
N ALA A 56 -5.42 0.22 -2.65
CA ALA A 56 -5.54 -0.27 -4.02
C ALA A 56 -7.01 -0.38 -4.46
N ALA A 57 -7.90 -0.82 -3.55
CA ALA A 57 -9.32 -0.89 -3.82
C ALA A 57 -9.95 0.50 -4.03
N ILE A 58 -9.54 1.51 -3.25
CA ILE A 58 -9.97 2.90 -3.48
C ILE A 58 -9.56 3.35 -4.88
N LEU A 59 -8.28 3.18 -5.25
CA LEU A 59 -7.76 3.62 -6.55
C LEU A 59 -8.46 2.92 -7.71
N ARG A 60 -8.64 1.60 -7.65
CA ARG A 60 -9.37 0.84 -8.69
C ARG A 60 -10.81 1.31 -8.87
N LYS A 61 -11.48 1.71 -7.79
CA LYS A 61 -12.86 2.22 -7.86
C LYS A 61 -12.92 3.65 -8.36
N ALA A 62 -11.99 4.50 -7.94
CA ALA A 62 -11.96 5.90 -8.33
C ALA A 62 -11.47 6.11 -9.77
N TRP A 63 -10.63 5.21 -10.29
CA TRP A 63 -10.09 5.27 -11.65
C TRP A 63 -9.93 3.87 -12.25
N PRO A 64 -11.01 3.30 -12.82
CA PRO A 64 -11.01 1.95 -13.37
C PRO A 64 -10.01 1.73 -14.51
N GLU A 65 -9.79 2.76 -15.34
CA GLU A 65 -8.90 2.71 -16.50
C GLU A 65 -7.42 2.91 -16.13
N ALA A 66 -7.11 3.18 -14.86
CA ALA A 66 -5.74 3.47 -14.40
C ALA A 66 -4.76 2.36 -14.75
N ALA A 67 -5.18 1.10 -14.64
CA ALA A 67 -4.31 -0.04 -14.96
C ALA A 67 -3.85 -0.01 -16.43
N GLN A 68 -4.78 0.28 -17.36
CA GLN A 68 -4.48 0.35 -18.79
C GLN A 68 -3.59 1.57 -19.10
N ALA A 69 -3.89 2.72 -18.49
CA ALA A 69 -3.09 3.94 -18.64
C ALA A 69 -1.65 3.76 -18.12
N LEU A 70 -1.47 3.11 -16.96
CA LEU A 70 -0.16 2.82 -16.38
C LEU A 70 0.64 1.85 -17.26
N ILE A 71 0.00 0.80 -17.79
CA ILE A 71 0.66 -0.12 -18.73
C ILE A 71 1.11 0.63 -19.99
N ALA A 72 0.23 1.42 -20.59
CA ALA A 72 0.55 2.20 -21.79
C ALA A 72 1.73 3.15 -21.54
N LYS A 73 1.77 3.81 -20.37
CA LYS A 73 2.88 4.66 -19.97
C LYS A 73 4.19 3.88 -19.82
N SER A 74 4.18 2.74 -19.12
CA SER A 74 5.38 1.92 -18.93
C SER A 74 5.97 1.43 -20.25
N VAL A 75 5.12 1.02 -21.20
CA VAL A 75 5.56 0.64 -22.55
C VAL A 75 6.16 1.84 -23.29
N HIS A 76 5.50 3.00 -23.23
CA HIS A 76 6.01 4.23 -23.84
C HIS A 76 7.37 4.65 -23.27
N ASP A 77 7.53 4.60 -21.94
CA ASP A 77 8.77 4.96 -21.25
C ASP A 77 9.90 3.98 -21.65
N ALA A 78 9.63 2.68 -21.72
CA ALA A 78 10.59 1.67 -22.18
C ALA A 78 11.05 1.91 -23.64
N ASP A 79 10.10 2.21 -24.54
CA ASP A 79 10.40 2.53 -25.94
C ASP A 79 11.26 3.80 -26.09
N GLN A 80 11.04 4.80 -25.24
CA GLN A 80 11.86 6.01 -25.24
C GLN A 80 13.29 5.73 -24.77
N ILE A 81 13.46 4.89 -23.74
CA ILE A 81 14.78 4.50 -23.24
C ILE A 81 15.57 3.78 -24.34
N ALA A 82 14.95 2.82 -25.02
CA ALA A 82 15.59 2.09 -26.12
C ALA A 82 16.04 3.02 -27.25
N ARG A 83 15.14 3.91 -27.72
CA ARG A 83 15.47 4.89 -28.78
C ARG A 83 16.59 5.86 -28.40
N ASN A 84 16.66 6.26 -27.13
CA ASN A 84 17.71 7.14 -26.63
C ASN A 84 19.06 6.41 -26.50
N HIS A 85 19.04 5.12 -26.20
CA HIS A 85 20.25 4.29 -26.17
C HIS A 85 20.85 4.10 -27.57
N ASP A 86 20.02 3.77 -28.56
CA ASP A 86 20.48 3.58 -29.95
C ASP A 86 21.08 4.86 -30.56
N ARG A 87 20.48 6.02 -30.24
CA ARG A 87 21.00 7.32 -30.67
C ARG A 87 22.38 7.65 -30.09
N LYS A 88 22.66 7.26 -28.84
CA LYS A 88 23.96 7.47 -28.21
C LYS A 88 25.03 6.53 -28.78
N ALA A 89 24.69 5.26 -29.03
CA ALA A 89 25.60 4.29 -29.62
C ALA A 89 25.99 4.60 -31.08
N SER A 90 25.18 5.39 -31.80
CA SER A 90 25.49 5.82 -33.18
C SER A 90 26.31 7.12 -33.25
N GLN A 91 26.59 7.77 -32.11
CA GLN A 91 27.35 9.02 -32.01
C GLN A 91 28.76 8.84 -31.43
N GLU A 92 29.14 7.61 -31.04
CA GLU A 92 30.50 7.17 -30.69
C GLU A 92 31.13 6.37 -31.84
#